data_AF-A0A5J4QL66-F1
#
_entry.id   AF-A0A5J4QL66-F1
#
_cell.length_a   1.000
_cell.length_b   1.000
_cell.length_c   1.000
_cell.angle_alpha   90.00
_cell.angle_beta   90.00
_cell.angle_gamma   90.00
#
_symmetry.space_group_name_H-M   'P 1'
#
loop_
_entity.id
_entity.type
_entity.pdbx_description
1 polymer ?
#
loop_
_entity_poly.entity_id
_entity_poly.type
_entity_poly.pdbx_seq_one_letter_code
_entity_poly.pdbx_strand_id
1 'polypeptide(L)'
;MSEREVLTKTVNLHLIYSKRMITNNKGVSLQKCAMQLGTYMGIYWIAKFFLIPLGFTYQFLFFLFAGLTIAVPFMGYYYVRIFRDKICGGKIKFLQAWAFMIFMYMFAALLTAVAHYVYFRYIDNGFILNSYVEILDNNLSNIPGLEGYFAQVKESVEYMRSMTPIELTMQLMSQNVFYCGILAFITALFVKRTTV
;
A
#
# COMPACT_ATOMS: atom_id res chain seq x y z
N MET A 1 -25.15 -41.44 30.67
CA MET A 1 -24.33 -40.87 29.57
C MET A 1 -23.31 -41.92 29.19
N SER A 2 -23.34 -42.41 27.95
CA SER A 2 -22.53 -43.56 27.52
C SER A 2 -21.05 -43.15 27.37
N GLU A 3 -20.10 -44.00 27.76
CA GLU A 3 -18.65 -43.74 27.63
C GLU A 3 -18.24 -43.32 26.20
N ARG A 4 -18.94 -43.82 25.18
CA ARG A 4 -18.71 -43.42 23.77
C ARG A 4 -19.00 -41.94 23.54
N GLU A 5 -20.00 -41.38 24.23
CA GLU A 5 -20.42 -39.99 24.07
C GLU A 5 -19.40 -39.03 24.70
N VAL A 6 -18.80 -39.44 25.81
CA VAL A 6 -17.71 -38.71 26.49
C VAL A 6 -16.46 -38.70 25.62
N LEU A 7 -16.02 -39.88 25.13
CA LEU A 7 -14.88 -40.01 24.23
C LEU A 7 -15.03 -39.16 22.95
N THR A 8 -16.23 -39.14 22.36
CA THR A 8 -16.50 -38.37 21.14
C THR A 8 -16.42 -36.86 21.39
N LYS A 9 -16.89 -36.37 22.55
CA LYS A 9 -16.75 -34.96 22.94
C LYS A 9 -15.30 -34.57 23.17
N THR A 10 -14.50 -35.42 23.84
CA THR A 10 -13.09 -35.14 24.13
C THR A 10 -12.24 -35.09 22.87
N VAL A 11 -12.45 -36.01 21.93
CA VAL A 11 -11.75 -36.02 20.62
C VAL A 11 -12.12 -34.80 19.78
N ASN A 12 -13.40 -34.42 19.73
CA ASN A 12 -13.84 -33.22 19.03
C ASN A 12 -13.25 -31.94 19.65
N LEU A 13 -13.21 -31.86 20.99
CA LEU A 13 -12.60 -30.72 21.67
C LEU A 13 -11.11 -30.62 21.34
N HIS A 14 -10.37 -31.73 21.38
CA HIS A 14 -8.95 -31.76 21.04
C HIS A 14 -8.70 -31.38 19.57
N LEU A 15 -9.56 -31.82 18.64
CA LEU A 15 -9.51 -31.44 17.23
C LEU A 15 -9.79 -29.94 17.03
N ILE A 16 -10.75 -29.37 17.76
CA ILE A 16 -11.06 -27.94 17.72
C ILE A 16 -9.86 -27.12 18.24
N TYR A 17 -9.29 -27.50 19.38
CA TYR A 17 -8.11 -26.83 19.94
C TYR A 17 -6.90 -26.92 19.01
N SER A 18 -6.64 -28.10 18.45
CA SER A 18 -5.55 -28.31 17.48
C SER A 18 -5.75 -27.47 16.22
N LYS A 19 -6.96 -27.48 15.63
CA LYS A 19 -7.29 -26.61 14.49
C LYS A 19 -7.10 -25.14 14.83
N ARG A 20 -7.54 -24.69 16.01
CA ARG A 20 -7.43 -23.30 16.47
C ARG A 20 -5.97 -22.88 16.63
N MET A 21 -5.12 -23.72 17.23
CA MET A 21 -3.69 -23.49 17.39
C MET A 21 -2.98 -23.39 16.04
N ILE A 22 -3.29 -24.29 15.10
CA ILE A 22 -2.72 -24.28 13.74
C ILE A 22 -3.17 -23.03 12.97
N THR A 23 -4.44 -22.63 13.08
CA THR A 23 -4.92 -21.38 12.44
C THR A 23 -4.28 -20.14 13.05
N ASN A 24 -4.06 -20.12 14.36
CA ASN A 24 -3.45 -18.96 15.03
C ASN A 24 -1.96 -18.83 14.64
N ASN A 25 -1.24 -19.94 14.57
CA ASN A 25 0.16 -19.95 14.11
C ASN A 25 0.30 -19.55 12.63
N LYS A 26 -0.69 -19.91 11.80
CA LYS A 26 -0.79 -19.43 10.40
C LYS A 26 -1.11 -17.94 10.31
N GLY A 27 -1.95 -17.40 11.19
CA GLY A 27 -2.23 -15.96 11.27
C GLY A 27 -1.00 -15.14 11.69
N VAL A 28 -0.28 -15.61 12.71
CA VAL A 28 0.96 -14.98 13.19
C VAL A 28 2.06 -15.02 12.12
N SER A 29 2.18 -16.11 11.36
CA SER A 29 3.15 -16.19 10.24
C SER A 29 2.76 -15.31 9.05
N LEU A 30 1.47 -15.14 8.77
CA LEU A 30 0.97 -14.19 7.76
C LEU A 30 1.34 -12.76 8.10
N GLN A 31 1.03 -12.31 9.33
CA GLN A 31 1.31 -10.94 9.76
C GLN A 31 2.82 -10.65 9.76
N LYS A 32 3.65 -11.57 10.26
CA LYS A 32 5.12 -11.42 10.23
C LYS A 32 5.65 -11.28 8.81
N CYS A 33 5.17 -12.11 7.88
CA CYS A 33 5.60 -12.04 6.49
C CYS A 33 5.10 -10.76 5.81
N ALA A 34 3.85 -10.36 6.06
CA ALA A 34 3.27 -9.13 5.54
C ALA A 34 4.03 -7.91 6.05
N MET A 35 4.43 -7.90 7.32
CA MET A 35 5.26 -6.85 7.90
C MET A 35 6.63 -6.76 7.21
N GLN A 36 7.35 -7.88 7.06
CA GLN A 36 8.66 -7.89 6.42
C GLN A 36 8.61 -7.43 4.94
N LEU A 37 7.69 -8.00 4.15
CA LEU A 37 7.52 -7.63 2.75
C LEU A 37 6.95 -6.20 2.60
N GLY A 38 6.09 -5.79 3.53
CA GLY A 38 5.57 -4.43 3.63
C GLY A 38 6.65 -3.41 3.94
N THR A 39 7.63 -3.73 4.81
CA THR A 39 8.78 -2.86 5.07
C THR A 39 9.64 -2.66 3.83
N TYR A 40 9.95 -3.72 3.07
CA TYR A 40 10.69 -3.57 1.80
C TYR A 40 9.92 -2.69 0.81
N MET A 41 8.60 -2.86 0.71
CA MET A 41 7.74 -2.04 -0.14
C MET A 41 7.68 -0.57 0.33
N GLY A 42 7.63 -0.34 1.64
CA GLY A 42 7.63 1.01 2.22
C GLY A 42 8.95 1.72 1.99
N ILE A 43 10.10 1.07 2.20
CA ILE A 43 11.42 1.64 1.88
C ILE A 43 11.50 2.02 0.39
N TYR A 44 10.98 1.16 -0.49
CA TYR A 44 10.88 1.43 -1.91
C TYR A 44 10.04 2.68 -2.21
N TRP A 45 8.88 2.84 -1.58
CA TRP A 45 8.03 4.03 -1.75
C TRP A 45 8.68 5.30 -1.20
N ILE A 46 9.38 5.21 -0.08
CA ILE A 46 10.14 6.33 0.49
C ILE A 46 11.23 6.78 -0.48
N ALA A 47 12.04 5.85 -1.00
CA ALA A 47 13.09 6.16 -1.96
C ALA A 47 12.51 6.80 -3.24
N LYS A 48 11.41 6.25 -3.74
CA LYS A 48 10.68 6.79 -4.88
C LYS A 48 10.14 8.20 -4.60
N PHE A 49 9.65 8.48 -3.40
CA PHE A 49 9.07 9.78 -3.05
C PHE A 49 10.09 10.93 -3.18
N PHE A 50 11.35 10.71 -2.82
CA PHE A 50 12.41 11.72 -2.99
C PHE A 50 12.68 12.10 -4.46
N LEU A 51 12.25 11.28 -5.42
CA LEU A 51 12.34 11.62 -6.83
C LEU A 51 11.36 12.73 -7.23
N ILE A 52 10.29 12.99 -6.46
CA ILE A 52 9.32 14.05 -6.78
C ILE A 52 9.97 15.44 -6.64
N PRO A 53 10.52 15.82 -5.46
CA PRO A 53 11.23 17.10 -5.32
C PRO A 53 12.36 17.26 -6.35
N LEU A 54 13.16 16.21 -6.53
CA LEU A 54 14.25 16.21 -7.50
C LEU A 54 13.74 16.30 -8.95
N GLY A 55 12.55 15.76 -9.24
CA GLY A 55 11.90 15.84 -10.55
C GLY A 55 11.55 17.26 -10.94
N PHE A 56 11.15 18.11 -9.99
CA PHE A 56 10.93 19.53 -10.26
C PHE A 56 12.22 20.26 -10.66
N THR A 57 13.38 19.80 -10.19
CA THR A 57 14.69 20.33 -10.62
C THR A 57 15.16 19.67 -11.93
N TYR A 58 14.97 18.36 -12.05
CA TYR A 58 15.43 17.54 -13.18
C TYR A 58 14.26 16.75 -13.75
N GLN A 59 13.59 17.30 -14.77
CA GLN A 59 12.34 16.76 -15.33
C GLN A 59 12.44 15.28 -15.76
N PHE A 60 13.62 14.79 -16.17
CA PHE A 60 13.82 13.38 -16.53
C PHE A 60 13.48 12.40 -15.37
N LEU A 61 13.65 12.81 -14.12
CA LEU A 61 13.36 11.97 -12.95
C LEU A 61 11.87 11.68 -12.78
N PHE A 62 10.97 12.48 -13.39
CA PHE A 62 9.55 12.14 -13.43
C PHE A 62 9.28 10.87 -14.25
N PHE A 63 10.03 10.64 -15.34
CA PHE A 63 9.92 9.38 -16.09
C PHE A 63 10.40 8.19 -15.25
N LEU A 64 11.46 8.37 -14.48
CA LEU A 64 11.92 7.35 -13.52
C LEU A 64 10.85 7.09 -12.45
N PHE A 65 10.28 8.13 -11.85
CA PHE A 65 9.18 8.01 -10.89
C PHE A 65 7.98 7.27 -11.48
N ALA A 66 7.60 7.56 -12.73
CA ALA A 66 6.52 6.88 -13.43
C ALA A 66 6.84 5.39 -13.65
N GLY A 67 8.04 5.06 -14.11
CA GLY A 67 8.49 3.66 -14.24
C GLY A 67 8.45 2.89 -12.92
N LEU A 68 8.92 3.52 -11.83
CA LEU A 68 8.82 2.96 -10.49
C LEU A 68 7.35 2.84 -10.00
N THR A 69 6.46 3.72 -10.43
CA THR A 69 5.02 3.59 -10.13
C THR A 69 4.43 2.35 -10.81
N ILE A 70 4.78 2.14 -12.07
CA ILE A 70 4.32 0.96 -12.84
C ILE A 70 4.87 -0.34 -12.22
N ALA A 71 6.06 -0.32 -11.63
CA ALA A 71 6.64 -1.49 -10.96
C ALA A 71 5.89 -1.96 -9.70
N VAL A 72 5.10 -1.09 -9.05
CA VAL A 72 4.36 -1.37 -7.81
C VAL A 72 3.46 -2.62 -7.90
N PRO A 73 2.53 -2.74 -8.88
CA PRO A 73 1.70 -3.93 -9.03
C PRO A 73 2.51 -5.21 -9.29
N PHE A 74 3.61 -5.13 -10.05
CA PHE A 74 4.47 -6.30 -10.31
C PHE A 74 5.17 -6.78 -9.03
N MET A 75 5.68 -5.85 -8.22
CA MET A 75 6.24 -6.18 -6.90
C MET A 75 5.18 -6.79 -5.98
N GLY A 76 3.99 -6.20 -5.93
CA GLY A 76 2.86 -6.73 -5.16
C GLY A 76 2.51 -8.16 -5.54
N TYR A 77 2.40 -8.43 -6.85
CA TYR A 77 2.18 -9.78 -7.39
C TYR A 77 3.31 -10.74 -6.98
N TYR A 78 4.57 -10.32 -7.12
CA TYR A 78 5.73 -11.12 -6.76
C TYR A 78 5.73 -11.48 -5.26
N TYR A 79 5.44 -10.52 -4.37
CA TYR A 79 5.42 -10.73 -2.92
C TYR A 79 4.33 -11.70 -2.47
N VAL A 80 3.11 -11.59 -3.00
CA VAL A 80 2.05 -12.55 -2.66
C VAL A 80 2.35 -13.96 -3.21
N ARG A 81 3.11 -14.09 -4.31
CA ARG A 81 3.60 -15.40 -4.76
C ARG A 81 4.65 -15.98 -3.81
N ILE A 82 5.59 -15.17 -3.33
CA ILE A 82 6.54 -15.61 -2.29
C ILE A 82 5.79 -16.10 -1.05
N PHE A 83 4.79 -15.33 -0.60
CA PHE A 83 3.95 -15.72 0.54
C PHE A 83 3.23 -17.06 0.29
N ARG A 84 2.61 -17.23 -0.88
CA ARG A 84 1.95 -18.48 -1.28
C ARG A 84 2.92 -19.66 -1.26
N ASP A 85 4.09 -19.51 -1.87
CA ASP A 85 5.00 -20.63 -2.12
C ASP A 85 5.78 -21.01 -0.85
N LYS A 86 6.24 -20.02 -0.06
CA LYS A 86 7.03 -20.28 1.16
C LYS A 86 6.18 -20.61 2.38
N ILE A 87 5.02 -19.99 2.56
CA ILE A 87 4.23 -20.10 3.81
C ILE A 87 2.98 -20.96 3.63
N CYS A 88 2.33 -20.87 2.46
CA CYS A 88 1.11 -21.63 2.19
C CYS A 88 1.34 -22.95 1.43
N GLY A 89 2.59 -23.31 1.14
CA GLY A 89 2.93 -24.57 0.45
C GLY A 89 2.43 -24.62 -1.00
N GLY A 90 2.40 -23.47 -1.69
CA GLY A 90 2.06 -23.38 -3.11
C GLY A 90 0.57 -23.25 -3.43
N LYS A 91 -0.32 -23.31 -2.43
CA LYS A 91 -1.77 -23.14 -2.59
C LYS A 91 -2.28 -22.04 -1.68
N ILE A 92 -3.07 -21.10 -2.20
CA ILE A 92 -3.60 -19.98 -1.42
C ILE A 92 -5.05 -19.69 -1.80
N LYS A 93 -5.89 -19.47 -0.77
CA LYS A 93 -7.26 -19.01 -0.95
C LYS A 93 -7.28 -17.51 -1.23
N PHE A 94 -8.29 -17.06 -1.97
CA PHE A 94 -8.48 -15.63 -2.28
C PHE A 94 -8.41 -14.75 -1.02
N LEU A 95 -9.21 -15.06 0.00
CA LEU A 95 -9.29 -14.23 1.20
C LEU A 95 -7.95 -14.15 1.97
N GLN A 96 -7.13 -15.21 1.91
CA GLN A 96 -5.81 -15.23 2.52
C GLN A 96 -4.81 -14.38 1.74
N ALA A 97 -4.83 -14.46 0.40
CA ALA A 97 -4.00 -13.62 -0.46
C ALA A 97 -4.37 -12.13 -0.33
N TRP A 98 -5.67 -11.85 -0.32
CA TRP A 98 -6.20 -10.50 -0.17
C TRP A 98 -5.88 -9.89 1.19
N ALA A 99 -6.11 -10.63 2.28
CA ALA A 99 -5.76 -10.17 3.63
C ALA A 99 -4.25 -9.93 3.78
N PHE A 100 -3.41 -10.84 3.27
CA PHE A 100 -1.95 -10.66 3.25
C PHE A 100 -1.55 -9.37 2.53
N MET A 101 -2.09 -9.13 1.33
CA MET A 101 -1.80 -7.94 0.53
C MET A 101 -2.24 -6.65 1.22
N ILE A 102 -3.43 -6.63 1.84
CA ILE A 102 -3.89 -5.48 2.62
C ILE A 102 -2.93 -5.18 3.78
N PHE A 103 -2.58 -6.19 4.58
CA PHE A 103 -1.66 -5.98 5.70
C PHE A 103 -0.29 -5.49 5.22
N MET A 104 0.24 -6.09 4.15
CA MET A 104 1.51 -5.70 3.56
C MET A 104 1.51 -4.24 3.10
N TYR A 105 0.49 -3.82 2.35
CA TYR A 105 0.37 -2.43 1.89
C TYR A 105 0.09 -1.45 3.02
N MET A 106 -0.65 -1.85 4.05
CA MET A 106 -0.87 -1.01 5.23
C MET A 106 0.44 -0.75 5.98
N PHE A 107 1.29 -1.75 6.17
CA PHE A 107 2.63 -1.54 6.73
C PHE A 107 3.50 -0.64 5.85
N ALA A 108 3.46 -0.83 4.53
CA ALA A 108 4.18 0.02 3.59
C ALA A 108 3.70 1.48 3.66
N ALA A 109 2.38 1.69 3.69
CA ALA A 109 1.75 3.00 3.75
C ALA A 109 2.06 3.73 5.06
N LEU A 110 2.00 3.03 6.20
CA LEU A 110 2.35 3.60 7.51
C LEU A 110 3.83 4.00 7.57
N LEU A 111 4.74 3.14 7.11
CA LEU A 111 6.17 3.46 7.09
C LEU A 111 6.46 4.67 6.19
N THR A 112 5.81 4.73 5.03
CA THR A 112 5.95 5.84 4.09
C THR A 112 5.34 7.13 4.64
N ALA A 113 4.21 7.06 5.35
CA ALA A 113 3.56 8.22 5.96
C ALA A 113 4.47 8.90 6.99
N VAL A 114 5.23 8.12 7.78
CA VAL A 114 6.23 8.67 8.71
C VAL A 114 7.30 9.47 7.95
N ALA A 115 7.82 8.93 6.84
CA ALA A 115 8.82 9.62 6.03
C ALA A 115 8.25 10.88 5.35
N HIS A 116 7.05 10.81 4.80
CA HIS A 116 6.35 11.97 4.27
C HIS A 116 6.18 13.06 5.33
N TYR A 117 5.80 12.69 6.56
CA TYR A 117 5.61 13.64 7.65
C TYR A 117 6.90 14.35 8.01
N VAL A 118 8.00 13.61 8.16
CA VAL A 118 9.32 14.19 8.41
C VAL A 118 9.69 15.15 7.26
N TYR A 119 9.46 14.75 6.02
CA TYR A 119 9.75 15.58 4.86
C TYR A 119 8.92 16.88 4.85
N PHE A 120 7.59 16.82 4.95
CA PHE A 120 6.74 18.01 4.90
C PHE A 120 6.92 18.92 6.11
N ARG A 121 7.22 18.37 7.28
CA ARG A 121 7.39 19.16 8.51
C ARG A 121 8.73 19.89 8.57
N TYR A 122 9.81 19.27 8.08
CA TYR A 122 11.18 19.77 8.33
C TYR A 122 11.99 20.09 7.07
N ILE A 123 11.65 19.51 5.91
CA ILE A 123 12.49 19.57 4.71
C ILE A 123 11.82 20.40 3.61
N ASP A 124 10.53 20.18 3.34
CA ASP A 124 9.87 20.70 2.15
C ASP A 124 9.81 22.23 2.10
N ASN A 125 9.52 22.89 3.24
CA ASN A 125 9.35 24.34 3.31
C ASN A 125 8.38 24.90 2.23
N GLY A 126 7.42 24.09 1.77
CA GLY A 126 6.45 24.43 0.72
C GLY A 126 6.97 24.25 -0.72
N PHE A 127 8.17 23.71 -0.92
CA PHE A 127 8.81 23.54 -2.23
C PHE A 127 7.95 22.78 -3.23
N ILE A 128 7.40 21.61 -2.85
CA ILE A 128 6.59 20.79 -3.78
C ILE A 128 5.37 21.57 -4.28
N LEU A 129 4.59 22.18 -3.38
CA LEU A 129 3.36 22.87 -3.75
C LEU A 129 3.64 24.16 -4.54
N ASN A 130 4.72 24.88 -4.18
CA ASN A 130 5.14 26.07 -4.91
C ASN A 130 5.58 25.73 -6.34
N SER A 131 6.37 24.66 -6.51
CA SER A 131 6.79 24.18 -7.82
C SER A 131 5.59 23.76 -8.69
N TYR A 132 4.56 23.15 -8.09
CA TYR A 132 3.32 22.82 -8.79
C TYR A 132 2.58 24.06 -9.31
N VAL A 133 2.40 25.09 -8.47
CA VAL A 133 1.76 26.35 -8.89
C VAL A 133 2.57 27.04 -9.98
N GLU A 134 3.90 27.09 -9.83
CA GLU A 134 4.78 27.70 -10.83
C GLU A 134 4.64 27.02 -12.19
N ILE A 135 4.59 25.68 -12.23
CA ILE A 135 4.38 24.95 -13.49
C ILE A 135 3.01 25.25 -14.08
N LEU A 136 1.96 25.30 -13.25
CA LEU A 136 0.59 25.59 -13.69
C LEU A 136 0.46 26.99 -14.29
N ASP A 137 0.97 27.99 -13.57
CA ASP A 137 0.89 29.39 -13.98
C ASP A 137 1.77 29.66 -15.22
N ASN A 138 2.95 29.04 -15.33
CA ASN A 138 3.89 29.32 -16.44
C ASN A 138 3.69 28.46 -17.70
N ASN A 139 3.24 27.21 -17.59
CA ASN A 139 3.21 26.28 -18.73
C ASN A 139 1.81 25.91 -19.21
N LEU A 140 0.79 26.07 -18.35
CA LEU A 140 -0.50 25.44 -18.58
C LEU A 140 -1.65 26.44 -18.68
N SER A 141 -1.60 27.56 -17.94
CA SER A 141 -2.62 28.63 -17.93
C SER A 141 -2.98 29.20 -19.32
N ASN A 142 -2.10 29.06 -20.32
CA ASN A 142 -2.28 29.61 -21.67
C ASN A 142 -2.87 28.61 -22.68
N ILE A 143 -3.28 27.41 -22.28
CA ILE A 143 -3.89 26.42 -23.19
C ILE A 143 -5.40 26.65 -23.29
N PRO A 144 -5.92 27.13 -24.44
CA PRO A 144 -7.35 27.41 -24.61
C PRO A 144 -8.18 26.12 -24.51
N GLY A 145 -9.30 26.19 -23.78
CA GLY A 145 -10.22 25.07 -23.57
C GLY A 145 -9.97 24.22 -22.32
N LEU A 146 -8.90 24.49 -21.56
CA LEU A 146 -8.58 23.82 -20.30
C LEU A 146 -8.70 24.73 -19.06
N GLU A 147 -9.20 25.95 -19.22
CA GLU A 147 -9.29 26.96 -18.15
C GLU A 147 -10.03 26.45 -16.90
N GLY A 148 -11.17 25.77 -17.07
CA GLY A 148 -11.92 25.19 -15.95
C GLY A 148 -11.19 24.05 -15.23
N TYR A 149 -10.37 23.28 -15.96
CA TYR A 149 -9.53 22.25 -15.37
C TYR A 149 -8.39 22.88 -14.55
N PHE A 150 -7.74 23.92 -15.08
CA PHE A 150 -6.68 24.62 -14.36
C PHE A 150 -7.19 25.33 -13.11
N ALA A 151 -8.39 25.93 -13.16
CA ALA A 151 -9.04 26.50 -11.99
C ALA A 151 -9.23 25.45 -10.89
N GLN A 152 -9.74 24.26 -11.25
CA GLN A 152 -9.91 23.16 -10.30
C GLN A 152 -8.59 22.65 -9.71
N VAL A 153 -7.54 22.54 -10.54
CA VAL A 153 -6.21 22.12 -10.05
C VAL A 153 -5.63 23.17 -9.11
N LYS A 154 -5.77 24.47 -9.44
CA LYS A 154 -5.28 25.57 -8.60
C LYS A 154 -5.99 25.59 -7.25
N GLU A 155 -7.32 25.45 -7.24
CA GLU A 155 -8.12 25.32 -6.02
C GLU A 155 -7.66 24.11 -5.18
N SER A 156 -7.40 22.97 -5.82
CA SER A 156 -6.90 21.78 -5.13
C SER A 156 -5.52 22.00 -4.49
N VAL A 157 -4.64 22.75 -5.16
CA VAL A 157 -3.31 23.08 -4.64
C VAL A 157 -3.40 24.09 -3.49
N GLU A 158 -4.27 25.08 -3.59
CA GLU A 158 -4.53 26.03 -2.49
C GLU A 158 -5.12 25.32 -1.27
N TYR A 159 -6.06 24.39 -1.48
CA TYR A 159 -6.58 23.54 -0.41
C TYR A 159 -5.46 22.72 0.25
N MET A 160 -4.58 22.07 -0.52
CA MET A 160 -3.43 21.35 0.03
C MET A 160 -2.46 22.25 0.78
N ARG A 161 -2.25 23.51 0.35
CA ARG A 161 -1.42 24.49 1.06
C ARG A 161 -1.97 24.88 2.43
N SER A 162 -3.30 24.90 2.57
CA SER A 162 -3.96 25.21 3.85
C SER A 162 -3.90 24.08 4.87
N MET A 163 -3.53 22.87 4.44
CA MET A 163 -3.37 21.73 5.34
C MET A 163 -2.11 21.85 6.19
N THR A 164 -2.21 21.41 7.43
CA THR A 164 -1.03 21.13 8.24
C THR A 164 -0.24 19.94 7.67
N PRO A 165 1.06 19.82 7.96
CA PRO A 165 1.86 18.69 7.50
C PRO A 165 1.28 17.32 7.88
N ILE A 166 0.64 17.22 9.06
CA ILE A 166 0.00 15.98 9.49
C ILE A 166 -1.23 15.65 8.65
N GLU A 167 -2.10 16.62 8.36
CA GLU A 167 -3.28 16.43 7.51
C GLU A 167 -2.89 16.01 6.10
N LEU A 168 -1.87 16.65 5.52
CA LEU A 168 -1.35 16.29 4.19
C LEU A 168 -0.86 14.84 4.17
N THR A 169 -0.14 14.42 5.22
CA THR A 169 0.38 13.04 5.30
C THR A 169 -0.73 12.01 5.50
N MET A 170 -1.76 12.34 6.28
CA MET A 170 -2.93 11.49 6.47
C MET A 170 -3.72 11.34 5.16
N GLN A 171 -3.83 12.42 4.38
CA GLN A 171 -4.45 12.39 3.06
C GLN A 171 -3.69 11.47 2.10
N LEU A 172 -2.35 11.60 2.03
CA LEU A 172 -1.50 10.74 1.21
C LEU A 172 -1.55 9.27 1.67
N MET A 173 -1.54 9.03 2.97
CA MET A 173 -1.69 7.69 3.54
C MET A 173 -3.05 7.07 3.16
N SER A 174 -4.13 7.84 3.28
CA SER A 174 -5.48 7.41 2.90
C SER A 174 -5.56 7.05 1.42
N GLN A 175 -5.00 7.88 0.54
CA GLN A 175 -4.91 7.59 -0.90
C GLN A 175 -4.11 6.31 -1.18
N ASN A 176 -2.96 6.14 -0.52
CA ASN A 176 -2.16 4.93 -0.67
C ASN A 176 -2.95 3.68 -0.28
N VAL A 177 -3.62 3.70 0.88
CA VAL A 177 -4.44 2.57 1.35
C VAL A 177 -5.59 2.28 0.39
N PHE A 178 -6.26 3.31 -0.12
CA PHE A 178 -7.36 3.17 -1.06
C PHE A 178 -6.92 2.52 -2.39
N TYR A 179 -5.91 3.08 -3.06
CA TYR A 179 -5.41 2.53 -4.32
C TYR A 179 -4.82 1.13 -4.14
N CYS A 180 -4.11 0.90 -3.04
CA CYS A 180 -3.57 -0.42 -2.73
C CYS A 180 -4.66 -1.44 -2.39
N GLY A 181 -5.79 -1.02 -1.82
CA GLY A 181 -6.96 -1.88 -1.61
C GLY A 181 -7.52 -2.41 -2.93
N ILE A 182 -7.66 -1.55 -3.93
CA ILE A 182 -8.09 -1.91 -5.29
C ILE A 182 -7.06 -2.87 -5.92
N LEU A 183 -5.78 -2.52 -5.88
CA LEU A 183 -4.70 -3.35 -6.43
C LEU A 183 -4.62 -4.72 -5.72
N ALA A 184 -4.77 -4.75 -4.40
CA ALA A 184 -4.77 -5.98 -3.61
C ALA A 184 -5.91 -6.89 -4.02
N PHE A 185 -7.11 -6.35 -4.23
CA PHE A 185 -8.27 -7.11 -4.69
C PHE A 185 -8.02 -7.75 -6.06
N ILE A 186 -7.59 -6.95 -7.04
CA ILE A 186 -7.30 -7.43 -8.40
C ILE A 186 -6.20 -8.50 -8.37
N THR A 187 -5.08 -8.21 -7.69
CA THR A 187 -3.93 -9.12 -7.65
C THR A 187 -4.28 -10.44 -6.94
N ALA A 188 -5.08 -10.40 -5.88
CA ALA A 188 -5.50 -11.61 -5.16
C ALA A 188 -6.36 -12.54 -6.03
N LEU A 189 -7.16 -12.00 -6.97
CA LEU A 189 -7.92 -12.81 -7.93
C LEU A 189 -6.99 -13.60 -8.86
N PHE A 190 -5.93 -12.97 -9.36
CA PHE A 190 -4.96 -13.62 -10.26
C PHE A 190 -4.06 -14.65 -9.57
N VAL A 191 -3.81 -14.50 -8.26
CA VAL A 191 -2.86 -15.37 -7.53
C VAL A 191 -3.55 -16.56 -6.86
N LYS A 192 -4.87 -16.49 -6.66
CA LYS A 192 -5.67 -17.59 -6.08
C LYS A 192 -5.38 -18.89 -6.81
N ARG A 193 -4.91 -19.89 -6.06
CA ARG A 193 -4.74 -21.26 -6.54
C ARG A 193 -5.30 -22.21 -5.52
N THR A 194 -6.56 -22.57 -5.73
CA THR A 194 -7.28 -23.55 -4.92
C THR A 194 -7.41 -24.79 -5.78
N THR A 195 -6.77 -25.91 -5.41
CA THR A 195 -7.19 -27.19 -5.96
C THR A 195 -8.62 -27.41 -5.48
N VAL A 196 -9.52 -27.60 -6.44
CA VAL A 196 -10.84 -28.22 -6.21
C VAL A 196 -10.63 -29.54 -5.48
#